data_AF-A0A8T5LAU9-F1
#
_entry.id   AF-A0A8T5LAU9-F1
#
_cell.length_a   1.000
_cell.length_b   1.000
_cell.length_c   1.000
_cell.angle_alpha   90.00
_cell.angle_beta   90.00
_cell.angle_gamma   90.00
#
_symmetry.space_group_name_H-M   'P 1'
#
loop_
_entity.id
_entity.type
_entity.pdbx_description
1 polymer ?
#
loop_
_entity_poly.entity_id
_entity_poly.type
_entity_poly.pdbx_seq_one_letter_code
_entity_poly.pdbx_strand_id
1 'polypeptide(L)'
;LGNNQIKYSSINSILNTSDINYLKTIRILKRVYKSSVISGEDPDVAVGLVESSQWFMDNLNVSASGLSKPGFKAILSSYHETTAHEIGHRYGLCDERDSDIWDSQDKFLIFSGKCPNGDLDDDGDLDDECIPYGCPASSLKLLSGEEDNETLKNLMGKPNNLRWIAKDSYSHLLEEFSTTSKSRSGPESSRILISGYYDNSTGDVTFDTFYKLEEGYVDDQDSFSGGDYAIEIFDNLGAPLTNISFNLSFYLVYDDGNMTPINVTPFTFVLPSDVNLSRITFSNSTDTIGEVNKTPNTPTLQITSNLSGQIYTGETINLTWISTDADSDPTVYAILFSDDNGGNYTTLEIDYNETSLTLNALDLPYCNECKFKILATDGINTNTSASGTFSIIPEVIQNFSMLNSSNKIGIFEFIILDSYLTPSYFPFNFNFGDTNGFTNSLTYELNDSEDLFVIIEHNYTPGGTYNVTANVTVGYANDIRTLEATIS
;
A
#
# COMPACT_ATOMS: atom_id res chain seq x y z
N LEU A 1 -0.74 2.91 -12.75
CA LEU A 1 -0.68 1.73 -11.87
C LEU A 1 0.73 1.68 -11.30
N GLY A 2 0.97 2.40 -10.22
CA GLY A 2 2.28 2.42 -9.56
C GLY A 2 2.44 1.16 -8.73
N ASN A 3 3.41 0.32 -9.08
CA ASN A 3 3.83 -0.81 -8.26
C ASN A 3 4.57 -0.27 -7.02
N ASN A 4 3.83 0.11 -5.98
CA ASN A 4 4.41 0.38 -4.68
C ASN A 4 4.84 -0.95 -4.06
N GLN A 5 6.10 -1.33 -4.26
CA GLN A 5 6.71 -2.44 -3.55
C GLN A 5 6.87 -2.07 -2.08
N ILE A 6 6.04 -2.65 -1.22
CA ILE A 6 6.25 -2.62 0.23
C ILE A 6 7.53 -3.41 0.51
N LYS A 7 8.64 -2.72 0.78
CA LYS A 7 9.89 -3.35 1.20
C LYS A 7 9.72 -3.93 2.61
N TYR A 8 10.02 -5.21 2.75
CA TYR A 8 10.06 -5.92 4.02
C TYR A 8 11.43 -5.72 4.69
N SER A 9 11.50 -5.01 5.82
CA SER A 9 12.67 -5.09 6.70
C SER A 9 12.45 -6.12 7.82
N SER A 10 13.55 -6.83 8.13
CA SER A 10 13.69 -8.06 8.90
C SER A 10 12.99 -8.14 10.28
N ILE A 11 12.28 -9.25 10.54
CA ILE A 11 11.77 -9.61 11.88
C ILE A 11 12.05 -11.09 12.16
N ASN A 12 13.20 -11.38 12.77
CA ASN A 12 13.50 -12.68 13.37
C ASN A 12 14.00 -12.45 14.80
N SER A 13 13.14 -12.60 15.80
CA SER A 13 13.50 -13.33 17.03
C SER A 13 12.29 -13.54 17.94
N ILE A 14 12.24 -14.75 18.52
CA ILE A 14 11.37 -15.24 19.59
C ILE A 14 9.96 -15.65 19.13
N LEU A 15 9.75 -16.98 18.99
CA LEU A 15 8.54 -17.80 19.26
C LEU A 15 8.65 -19.17 18.52
N ASN A 16 7.76 -20.13 18.79
CA ASN A 16 7.76 -21.47 18.15
C ASN A 16 7.36 -21.39 16.66
N THR A 17 7.82 -22.34 15.83
CA THR A 17 7.77 -22.25 14.35
C THR A 17 6.37 -22.17 13.72
N SER A 18 5.33 -22.72 14.36
CA SER A 18 3.94 -22.60 13.88
C SER A 18 3.30 -21.26 14.28
N ASP A 19 3.54 -20.79 15.50
CA ASP A 19 3.01 -19.51 16.00
C ASP A 19 3.68 -18.31 15.31
N ILE A 20 4.95 -18.47 14.90
CA ILE A 20 5.67 -17.49 14.09
C ILE A 20 4.93 -17.20 12.77
N ASN A 21 4.33 -18.20 12.12
CA ASN A 21 3.74 -18.01 10.80
C ASN A 21 2.44 -17.20 10.88
N TYR A 22 1.55 -17.50 11.84
CA TYR A 22 0.32 -16.73 12.00
C TYR A 22 0.58 -15.30 12.49
N LEU A 23 1.54 -15.11 13.40
CA LEU A 23 1.93 -13.77 13.83
C LEU A 23 2.51 -12.93 12.69
N LYS A 24 3.30 -13.55 11.79
CA LYS A 24 3.76 -12.88 10.56
C LYS A 24 2.58 -12.46 9.69
N THR A 25 1.64 -13.37 9.42
CA THR A 25 0.42 -13.08 8.65
C THR A 25 -0.36 -11.91 9.24
N ILE A 26 -0.62 -11.94 10.55
CA ILE A 26 -1.35 -10.91 11.28
C ILE A 26 -0.62 -9.56 11.19
N ARG A 27 0.71 -9.54 11.35
CA ARG A 27 1.51 -8.33 11.22
C ARG A 27 1.43 -7.73 9.82
N ILE A 28 1.46 -8.56 8.78
CA ILE A 28 1.36 -8.11 7.39
C ILE A 28 -0.01 -7.48 7.13
N LEU A 29 -1.11 -8.15 7.50
CA LEU A 29 -2.46 -7.59 7.34
C LEU A 29 -2.61 -6.26 8.07
N LYS A 30 -2.14 -6.16 9.32
CA LYS A 30 -2.14 -4.90 10.07
C LYS A 30 -1.33 -3.83 9.37
N ARG A 31 -0.13 -4.16 8.88
CA ARG A 31 0.75 -3.22 8.18
C ARG A 31 0.11 -2.68 6.91
N VAL A 32 -0.56 -3.53 6.12
CA VAL A 32 -1.32 -3.11 4.93
C VAL A 32 -2.38 -2.07 5.30
N TYR A 33 -3.21 -2.34 6.31
CA TYR A 33 -4.25 -1.40 6.72
C TYR A 33 -3.69 -0.11 7.34
N LYS A 34 -2.72 -0.22 8.27
CA LYS A 34 -2.08 0.93 8.91
C LYS A 34 -1.44 1.86 7.88
N SER A 35 -0.73 1.30 6.89
CA SER A 35 -0.09 2.08 5.82
C SER A 35 -1.09 2.88 4.99
N SER A 36 -2.25 2.31 4.65
CA SER A 36 -3.32 3.08 3.98
C SER A 36 -3.81 4.23 4.86
N VAL A 37 -4.14 3.97 6.13
CA VAL A 37 -4.67 5.01 7.03
C VAL A 37 -3.66 6.15 7.26
N ILE A 38 -2.39 5.80 7.48
CA ILE A 38 -1.30 6.77 7.69
C ILE A 38 -1.05 7.61 6.43
N SER A 39 -1.26 7.04 5.24
CA SER A 39 -1.19 7.75 3.96
C SER A 39 -2.28 8.82 3.78
N GLY A 40 -3.25 8.88 4.70
CA GLY A 40 -4.41 9.78 4.62
C GLY A 40 -5.64 9.12 4.00
N GLU A 41 -5.54 7.85 3.59
CA GLU A 41 -6.70 7.09 3.14
C GLU A 41 -7.57 6.66 4.32
N ASP A 42 -8.76 6.20 3.99
CA ASP A 42 -9.66 5.52 4.93
C ASP A 42 -10.38 4.41 4.14
N PRO A 43 -9.73 3.26 3.91
CA PRO A 43 -10.37 2.18 3.16
C PRO A 43 -11.29 1.35 4.07
N ASP A 44 -12.39 0.83 3.51
CA ASP A 44 -13.19 -0.20 4.21
C ASP A 44 -12.37 -1.49 4.33
N VAL A 45 -11.63 -1.81 3.26
CA VAL A 45 -10.68 -2.92 3.17
C VAL A 45 -9.45 -2.45 2.40
N ALA A 46 -8.27 -2.63 3.00
CA ALA A 46 -7.00 -2.43 2.32
C ALA A 46 -6.55 -3.73 1.65
N VAL A 47 -6.16 -3.66 0.37
CA VAL A 47 -5.72 -4.83 -0.40
C VAL A 47 -4.21 -4.81 -0.56
N GLY A 48 -3.52 -5.80 -0.01
CA GLY A 48 -2.10 -6.02 -0.26
C GLY A 48 -1.89 -6.92 -1.48
N LEU A 49 -1.31 -6.37 -2.53
CA LEU A 49 -0.94 -7.14 -3.73
C LEU A 49 0.48 -7.69 -3.60
N VAL A 50 0.65 -8.98 -3.89
CA VAL A 50 1.95 -9.66 -3.90
C VAL A 50 2.26 -10.21 -5.29
N GLU A 51 3.54 -10.37 -5.61
CA GLU A 51 3.99 -10.64 -6.99
C GLU A 51 3.45 -11.95 -7.59
N SER A 52 3.25 -12.98 -6.76
CA SER A 52 2.76 -14.30 -7.17
C SER A 52 2.29 -15.12 -5.99
N SER A 53 1.62 -16.25 -6.24
CA SER A 53 1.27 -17.23 -5.21
C SER A 53 2.50 -17.82 -4.50
N GLN A 54 3.67 -17.86 -5.15
CA GLN A 54 4.91 -18.31 -4.53
C GLN A 54 5.31 -17.43 -3.34
N TRP A 55 4.92 -16.16 -3.34
CA TRP A 55 5.16 -15.26 -2.23
C TRP A 55 4.55 -15.78 -0.91
N PHE A 56 3.35 -16.37 -0.96
CA PHE A 56 2.70 -16.95 0.21
C PHE A 56 3.48 -18.14 0.76
N MET A 57 4.01 -19.01 -0.11
CA MET A 57 4.87 -20.11 0.31
C MET A 57 6.17 -19.60 0.94
N ASP A 58 6.82 -18.62 0.32
CA ASP A 58 8.13 -18.12 0.77
C ASP A 58 8.05 -17.34 2.08
N ASN A 59 6.94 -16.63 2.32
CA ASN A 59 6.81 -15.71 3.46
C ASN A 59 5.92 -16.25 4.59
N LEU A 60 4.88 -17.02 4.23
CA LEU A 60 3.87 -17.53 5.17
C LEU A 60 3.85 -19.07 5.25
N ASN A 61 4.57 -19.77 4.37
CA ASN A 61 4.59 -21.23 4.28
C ASN A 61 3.18 -21.83 4.07
N VAL A 62 2.39 -21.19 3.21
CA VAL A 62 1.02 -21.59 2.84
C VAL A 62 0.87 -21.61 1.32
N SER A 63 0.22 -22.65 0.81
CA SER A 63 0.02 -22.87 -0.63
C SER A 63 -1.27 -22.20 -1.08
N ALA A 64 -1.28 -20.87 -1.08
CA ALA A 64 -2.43 -20.04 -1.40
C ALA A 64 -2.04 -18.93 -2.41
N SER A 65 -3.04 -18.33 -3.05
CA SER A 65 -2.89 -17.10 -3.84
C SER A 65 -3.63 -15.91 -3.21
N GLY A 66 -4.44 -16.17 -2.19
CA GLY A 66 -5.22 -15.18 -1.46
C GLY A 66 -5.36 -15.53 0.01
N LEU A 67 -5.60 -14.50 0.82
CA LEU A 67 -5.84 -14.63 2.24
C LEU A 67 -6.75 -13.50 2.71
N SER A 68 -7.79 -13.88 3.44
CA SER A 68 -8.67 -12.99 4.14
C SER A 68 -8.74 -13.32 5.63
N LYS A 69 -8.95 -12.28 6.42
CA LYS A 69 -9.30 -12.43 7.83
C LYS A 69 -10.69 -11.82 8.05
N PRO A 70 -11.73 -12.64 8.20
CA PRO A 70 -13.07 -12.17 8.54
C PRO A 70 -13.04 -11.22 9.73
N GLY A 71 -13.72 -10.09 9.60
CA GLY A 71 -13.77 -9.02 10.61
C GLY A 71 -12.56 -8.08 10.65
N PHE A 72 -11.51 -8.32 9.86
CA PHE A 72 -10.34 -7.43 9.79
C PHE A 72 -10.30 -6.66 8.46
N LYS A 73 -9.83 -5.41 8.48
CA LYS A 73 -9.93 -4.49 7.33
C LYS A 73 -8.80 -4.61 6.31
N ALA A 74 -8.22 -5.81 6.15
CA ALA A 74 -7.21 -6.06 5.13
C ALA A 74 -7.27 -7.47 4.58
N ILE A 75 -6.85 -7.62 3.32
CA ILE A 75 -6.64 -8.90 2.64
C ILE A 75 -5.28 -8.92 1.92
N LEU A 76 -4.82 -10.11 1.55
CA LEU A 76 -3.68 -10.30 0.65
C LEU A 76 -4.11 -11.07 -0.59
N SER A 77 -3.54 -10.74 -1.74
CA SER A 77 -3.84 -11.42 -3.00
C SER A 77 -2.68 -11.30 -3.99
N SER A 78 -2.48 -12.32 -4.83
CA SER A 78 -1.50 -12.27 -5.93
C SER A 78 -2.10 -11.99 -7.31
N TYR A 79 -3.42 -12.12 -7.48
CA TYR A 79 -4.09 -11.94 -8.77
C TYR A 79 -5.38 -11.12 -8.65
N HIS A 80 -5.84 -10.55 -9.77
CA HIS A 80 -7.07 -9.75 -9.77
C HIS A 80 -8.31 -10.59 -9.41
N GLU A 81 -8.42 -11.79 -9.97
CA GLU A 81 -9.50 -12.74 -9.72
C GLU A 81 -9.54 -13.25 -8.28
N THR A 82 -8.38 -13.40 -7.64
CA THR A 82 -8.26 -13.75 -6.23
C THR A 82 -8.63 -12.57 -5.33
N THR A 83 -8.35 -11.34 -5.76
CA THR A 83 -8.67 -10.14 -4.98
C THR A 83 -10.17 -10.01 -4.71
N ALA A 84 -11.00 -10.18 -5.76
CA ALA A 84 -12.44 -10.13 -5.61
C ALA A 84 -12.97 -11.25 -4.69
N HIS A 85 -12.37 -12.44 -4.80
CA HIS A 85 -12.69 -13.61 -3.98
C HIS A 85 -12.41 -13.36 -2.48
N GLU A 86 -11.23 -12.83 -2.15
CA GLU A 86 -10.86 -12.52 -0.76
C GLU A 86 -11.66 -11.36 -0.16
N ILE A 87 -12.07 -10.39 -0.98
CA ILE A 87 -13.04 -9.38 -0.57
C ILE A 87 -14.37 -10.05 -0.24
N GLY A 88 -14.82 -11.04 -1.03
CA GLY A 88 -15.99 -11.85 -0.72
C GLY A 88 -15.95 -12.44 0.69
N HIS A 89 -14.86 -13.12 1.04
CA HIS A 89 -14.67 -13.68 2.40
C HIS A 89 -14.74 -12.63 3.51
N ARG A 90 -14.19 -11.42 3.27
CA ARG A 90 -14.25 -10.34 4.26
C ARG A 90 -15.69 -9.96 4.61
N TYR A 91 -16.57 -10.05 3.62
CA TYR A 91 -17.98 -9.71 3.74
C TYR A 91 -18.86 -10.94 3.94
N GLY A 92 -18.30 -12.08 4.35
CA GLY A 92 -19.10 -13.25 4.75
C GLY A 92 -19.58 -14.13 3.60
N LEU A 93 -19.01 -14.00 2.40
CA LEU A 93 -19.17 -15.02 1.36
C LEU A 93 -18.24 -16.21 1.61
N CYS A 94 -18.66 -17.38 1.14
CA CYS A 94 -18.00 -18.67 1.38
C CYS A 94 -17.56 -19.33 0.08
N ASP A 95 -16.54 -20.18 0.12
CA ASP A 95 -16.14 -20.99 -1.03
C ASP A 95 -17.25 -21.96 -1.43
N GLU A 96 -17.55 -22.02 -2.72
CA GLU A 96 -18.64 -22.82 -3.30
C GLU A 96 -18.13 -23.95 -4.20
N ARG A 97 -16.85 -24.29 -4.09
CA ARG A 97 -16.20 -25.31 -4.94
C ARG A 97 -16.29 -26.73 -4.39
N ASP A 98 -16.68 -26.86 -3.13
CA ASP A 98 -16.76 -28.10 -2.37
C ASP A 98 -17.78 -27.91 -1.24
N SER A 99 -18.74 -28.85 -1.12
CA SER A 99 -19.84 -28.75 -0.15
C SER A 99 -19.34 -28.81 1.30
N ASP A 100 -18.32 -29.63 1.60
CA ASP A 100 -17.77 -29.72 2.96
C ASP A 100 -17.06 -28.41 3.35
N ILE A 101 -16.38 -27.77 2.39
CA ILE A 101 -15.74 -26.46 2.60
C ILE A 101 -16.79 -25.38 2.86
N TRP A 102 -17.80 -25.31 2.00
CA TRP A 102 -18.89 -24.33 2.13
C TRP A 102 -19.57 -24.47 3.49
N ASP A 103 -19.98 -25.69 3.85
CA ASP A 103 -20.60 -26.05 5.13
C ASP A 103 -19.75 -25.65 6.34
N SER A 104 -18.44 -25.87 6.25
CA SER A 104 -17.51 -25.50 7.32
C SER A 104 -17.46 -23.98 7.47
N GLN A 105 -17.33 -23.26 6.36
CA GLN A 105 -17.28 -21.80 6.37
C GLN A 105 -18.60 -21.20 6.91
N ASP A 106 -19.75 -21.73 6.49
CA ASP A 106 -21.07 -21.30 6.97
C ASP A 106 -21.23 -21.42 8.49
N LYS A 107 -20.71 -22.52 9.05
CA LYS A 107 -20.79 -22.78 10.49
C LYS A 107 -19.86 -21.90 11.32
N PHE A 108 -18.68 -21.55 10.80
CA PHE A 108 -17.59 -20.96 11.59
C PHE A 108 -17.30 -19.48 11.30
N LEU A 109 -17.79 -18.92 10.20
CA LEU A 109 -17.66 -17.49 9.94
C LEU A 109 -18.57 -16.67 10.86
N ILE A 110 -18.19 -15.42 11.10
CA ILE A 110 -18.74 -14.50 12.13
C ILE A 110 -20.28 -14.33 12.02
N PHE A 111 -20.86 -14.66 10.87
CA PHE A 111 -22.29 -14.65 10.57
C PHE A 111 -22.84 -16.08 10.41
N SER A 112 -22.70 -16.90 11.45
CA SER A 112 -23.10 -18.32 11.41
C SER A 112 -24.50 -18.52 10.80
N GLY A 113 -24.57 -19.30 9.71
CA GLY A 113 -25.79 -19.87 9.17
C GLY A 113 -26.42 -19.24 7.92
N LYS A 114 -25.70 -18.42 7.13
CA LYS A 114 -26.17 -17.83 5.86
C LYS A 114 -25.03 -17.40 4.96
N CYS A 115 -24.10 -18.27 4.55
CA CYS A 115 -23.29 -17.97 3.36
C CYS A 115 -24.28 -17.64 2.22
N PRO A 116 -24.45 -16.38 1.80
CA PRO A 116 -25.54 -15.99 0.91
C PRO A 116 -25.21 -16.31 -0.55
N ASN A 117 -24.29 -17.24 -0.76
CA ASN A 117 -23.79 -17.68 -2.03
C ASN A 117 -23.66 -19.20 -2.01
N GLY A 118 -24.04 -19.84 -3.11
CA GLY A 118 -24.01 -21.29 -3.27
C GLY A 118 -25.15 -22.08 -2.67
N ASP A 119 -26.11 -21.39 -2.06
CA ASP A 119 -27.37 -21.97 -1.62
C ASP A 119 -28.48 -21.02 -2.10
N LEU A 120 -28.96 -21.23 -3.33
CA LEU A 120 -29.94 -20.34 -3.97
C LEU A 120 -31.32 -20.45 -3.30
N ASP A 121 -31.64 -21.59 -2.69
CA ASP A 121 -32.92 -21.82 -2.02
C ASP A 121 -32.88 -21.67 -0.49
N ASP A 122 -31.73 -21.31 0.08
CA ASP A 122 -31.47 -21.04 1.52
C ASP A 122 -31.86 -22.26 2.38
N ASP A 123 -31.60 -23.48 1.87
CA ASP A 123 -31.93 -24.74 2.53
C ASP A 123 -30.82 -25.30 3.44
N GLY A 124 -29.65 -24.66 3.39
CA GLY A 124 -28.47 -24.99 4.17
C GLY A 124 -27.55 -26.02 3.51
N ASP A 125 -27.77 -26.38 2.24
CA ASP A 125 -26.91 -27.24 1.44
C ASP A 125 -26.43 -26.51 0.16
N LEU A 126 -25.22 -26.85 -0.31
CA LEU A 126 -24.69 -26.29 -1.56
C LEU A 126 -25.43 -26.89 -2.78
N ASP A 127 -25.96 -26.05 -3.67
CA ASP A 127 -26.72 -26.51 -4.84
C ASP A 127 -25.94 -27.50 -5.73
N ASP A 128 -26.61 -28.54 -6.26
CA ASP A 128 -26.00 -29.56 -7.15
C ASP A 128 -25.26 -28.95 -8.37
N GLU A 129 -25.67 -27.76 -8.82
CA GLU A 129 -25.07 -27.04 -9.96
C GLU A 129 -23.79 -26.25 -9.61
N CYS A 130 -23.46 -26.11 -8.32
CA CYS A 130 -22.36 -25.30 -7.80
C CYS A 130 -20.97 -25.96 -7.78
N ILE A 131 -20.87 -27.25 -7.99
CA ILE A 131 -19.59 -27.98 -7.97
C ILE A 131 -19.22 -28.49 -9.37
N PRO A 132 -17.92 -28.67 -9.72
CA PRO A 132 -16.69 -28.50 -8.92
C PRO A 132 -15.92 -27.17 -9.15
N TYR A 133 -16.53 -26.20 -9.84
CA TYR A 133 -15.89 -24.91 -10.21
C TYR A 133 -16.61 -23.67 -9.67
N GLY A 134 -17.67 -23.83 -8.87
CA GLY A 134 -18.52 -22.76 -8.38
C GLY A 134 -19.92 -22.77 -9.02
N CYS A 135 -20.78 -21.96 -8.45
CA CYS A 135 -22.18 -21.76 -8.81
C CYS A 135 -22.31 -21.03 -10.13
N PRO A 136 -23.24 -21.44 -11.02
CA PRO A 136 -23.56 -20.64 -12.20
C PRO A 136 -23.98 -19.23 -11.77
N ALA A 137 -23.43 -18.21 -12.41
CA ALA A 137 -23.86 -16.85 -12.16
C ALA A 137 -25.32 -16.67 -12.63
N SER A 138 -26.23 -16.40 -11.70
CA SER A 138 -27.67 -16.27 -11.97
C SER A 138 -28.07 -14.94 -12.66
N SER A 139 -27.11 -14.05 -12.93
CA SER A 139 -27.37 -12.70 -13.42
C SER A 139 -27.05 -12.53 -14.92
N LEU A 140 -28.14 -12.43 -15.69
CA LEU A 140 -28.30 -11.83 -17.03
C LEU A 140 -28.32 -12.77 -18.23
N LYS A 141 -29.39 -12.64 -19.03
CA LYS A 141 -29.32 -12.88 -20.47
C LYS A 141 -28.26 -11.95 -21.05
N LEU A 142 -27.37 -12.52 -21.86
CA LEU A 142 -26.30 -11.80 -22.54
C LEU A 142 -26.83 -10.55 -23.25
N LEU A 143 -26.13 -9.42 -23.07
CA LEU A 143 -26.45 -8.15 -23.77
C LEU A 143 -26.38 -8.28 -25.29
N SER A 144 -25.62 -9.26 -25.81
CA SER A 144 -25.48 -9.56 -27.23
C SER A 144 -26.72 -10.23 -27.85
N GLY A 145 -27.57 -10.87 -27.04
CA GLY A 145 -28.70 -11.66 -27.54
C GLY A 145 -28.32 -12.94 -28.30
N GLU A 146 -27.03 -13.25 -28.43
CA GLU A 146 -26.54 -14.52 -28.98
C GLU A 146 -26.32 -15.52 -27.83
N GLU A 147 -26.53 -16.81 -28.10
CA GLU A 147 -26.20 -17.88 -27.15
C GLU A 147 -24.68 -17.99 -27.05
N ASP A 148 -24.12 -17.55 -25.92
CA ASP A 148 -22.78 -17.95 -25.54
C ASP A 148 -22.88 -19.32 -24.87
N ASN A 149 -22.09 -20.29 -25.33
CA ASN A 149 -22.05 -21.63 -24.73
C ASN A 149 -21.24 -21.65 -23.42
N GLU A 150 -20.75 -20.50 -22.97
CA GLU A 150 -19.95 -20.36 -21.76
C GLU A 150 -20.82 -20.14 -20.52
N THR A 151 -20.71 -21.05 -19.55
CA THR A 151 -21.33 -20.89 -18.23
C THR A 151 -20.39 -20.11 -17.31
N LEU A 152 -20.73 -18.85 -17.02
CA LEU A 152 -20.01 -18.05 -16.04
C LEU A 152 -20.25 -18.59 -14.63
N LYS A 153 -19.21 -18.61 -13.82
CA LYS A 153 -19.24 -19.07 -12.42
C LYS A 153 -19.10 -17.91 -11.45
N ASN A 154 -19.70 -18.04 -10.28
CA ASN A 154 -19.60 -17.05 -9.23
C ASN A 154 -18.14 -16.90 -8.74
N LEU A 155 -17.81 -15.71 -8.23
CA LEU A 155 -16.43 -15.35 -7.89
C LEU A 155 -15.88 -16.17 -6.72
N MET A 156 -16.75 -16.78 -5.93
CA MET A 156 -16.41 -17.65 -4.81
C MET A 156 -16.05 -19.09 -5.21
N GLY A 157 -16.08 -19.42 -6.51
CA GLY A 157 -15.63 -20.71 -7.04
C GLY A 157 -14.10 -20.85 -7.12
N LYS A 158 -13.61 -21.82 -7.91
CA LYS A 158 -12.16 -21.99 -8.18
C LYS A 158 -11.62 -20.93 -9.16
N PRO A 159 -10.36 -20.46 -9.02
CA PRO A 159 -9.80 -19.45 -9.92
C PRO A 159 -9.93 -19.87 -11.40
N ASN A 160 -10.63 -19.05 -12.20
CA ASN A 160 -10.81 -19.26 -13.64
C ASN A 160 -11.17 -17.93 -14.35
N ASN A 161 -11.04 -17.90 -15.68
CA ASN A 161 -11.33 -16.70 -16.49
C ASN A 161 -12.83 -16.52 -16.81
N LEU A 162 -13.69 -17.46 -16.45
CA LEU A 162 -15.14 -17.47 -16.73
C LEU A 162 -15.92 -17.14 -15.46
N ARG A 163 -15.65 -15.95 -14.89
CA ARG A 163 -16.29 -15.51 -13.63
C ARG A 163 -17.24 -14.34 -13.84
N TRP A 164 -18.35 -14.39 -13.15
CA TRP A 164 -19.26 -13.26 -12.97
C TRP A 164 -19.95 -13.38 -11.63
N ILE A 165 -20.21 -12.26 -10.96
CA ILE A 165 -20.84 -12.28 -9.65
C ILE A 165 -22.30 -12.76 -9.77
N ALA A 166 -22.68 -13.78 -8.98
CA ALA A 166 -24.06 -14.23 -8.91
C ALA A 166 -24.96 -13.15 -8.31
N LYS A 167 -26.26 -13.17 -8.62
CA LYS A 167 -27.21 -12.17 -8.14
C LYS A 167 -27.23 -12.08 -6.61
N ASP A 168 -27.16 -13.22 -5.93
CA ASP A 168 -27.27 -13.32 -4.48
C ASP A 168 -26.00 -12.78 -3.81
N SER A 169 -24.83 -13.19 -4.28
CA SER A 169 -23.54 -12.60 -3.89
C SER A 169 -23.46 -11.10 -4.17
N TYR A 170 -23.97 -10.64 -5.32
CA TYR A 170 -23.98 -9.21 -5.67
C TYR A 170 -24.87 -8.42 -4.74
N SER A 171 -26.09 -8.91 -4.46
CA SER A 171 -27.04 -8.23 -3.60
C SER A 171 -26.51 -8.13 -2.18
N HIS A 172 -25.89 -9.21 -1.70
CA HIS A 172 -25.22 -9.23 -0.40
C HIS A 172 -24.07 -8.23 -0.31
N LEU A 173 -23.11 -8.28 -1.24
CA LEU A 173 -21.99 -7.34 -1.24
C LEU A 173 -22.44 -5.89 -1.39
N LEU A 174 -23.48 -5.63 -2.19
CA LEU A 174 -24.03 -4.28 -2.33
C LEU A 174 -24.65 -3.77 -1.02
N GLU A 175 -25.34 -4.64 -0.28
CA GLU A 175 -25.85 -4.31 1.05
C GLU A 175 -24.71 -4.02 2.02
N GLU A 176 -23.72 -4.92 2.10
CA GLU A 176 -22.52 -4.76 2.94
C GLU A 176 -21.75 -3.46 2.61
N PHE A 177 -21.53 -3.13 1.34
CA PHE A 177 -20.86 -1.88 0.97
C PHE A 177 -21.68 -0.64 1.31
N SER A 178 -23.01 -0.77 1.35
CA SER A 178 -23.90 0.32 1.75
C SER A 178 -23.96 0.52 3.27
N THR A 179 -23.67 -0.53 4.06
CA THR A 179 -23.58 -0.47 5.52
C THR A 179 -22.18 -0.06 5.96
N THR A 180 -21.09 -0.51 5.32
CA THR A 180 -19.73 -0.05 5.64
C THR A 180 -19.54 1.44 5.41
N SER A 181 -20.19 2.00 4.37
CA SER A 181 -20.26 3.44 4.14
C SER A 181 -20.91 4.21 5.31
N LYS A 182 -21.67 3.52 6.19
CA LYS A 182 -22.26 4.07 7.42
C LYS A 182 -21.39 3.83 8.66
N SER A 183 -20.37 2.99 8.60
CA SER A 183 -19.45 2.72 9.72
C SER A 183 -18.32 3.74 9.85
N ARG A 184 -18.54 4.95 9.33
CA ARG A 184 -17.58 6.06 9.32
C ARG A 184 -18.25 7.34 9.80
N SER A 185 -17.50 8.13 10.56
CA SER A 185 -17.91 9.45 11.05
C SER A 185 -16.82 10.49 10.80
N GLY A 186 -17.17 11.77 10.86
CA GLY A 186 -16.24 12.89 10.68
C GLY A 186 -16.51 13.77 9.44
N PRO A 187 -15.53 14.59 9.01
CA PRO A 187 -14.13 14.59 9.46
C PRO A 187 -13.95 15.07 10.91
N GLU A 188 -13.02 14.44 11.62
CA GLU A 188 -12.55 14.85 12.94
C GLU A 188 -11.25 15.64 12.80
N SER A 189 -11.09 16.73 13.55
CA SER A 189 -9.90 17.60 13.46
C SER A 189 -8.58 16.91 13.85
N SER A 190 -8.67 15.84 14.64
CA SER A 190 -7.56 14.95 14.96
C SER A 190 -8.08 13.58 15.31
N ARG A 191 -7.34 12.55 14.87
CA ARG A 191 -7.69 11.15 15.04
C ARG A 191 -6.51 10.35 15.56
N ILE A 192 -6.75 9.20 16.16
CA ILE A 192 -5.72 8.28 16.65
C ILE A 192 -5.93 6.90 16.05
N LEU A 193 -4.88 6.38 15.41
CA LEU A 193 -4.82 5.03 14.87
C LEU A 193 -4.36 4.08 15.97
N ILE A 194 -5.30 3.32 16.51
CA ILE A 194 -5.09 2.34 17.57
C ILE A 194 -5.00 0.97 16.93
N SER A 195 -3.96 0.21 17.26
CA SER A 195 -3.78 -1.15 16.71
C SER A 195 -3.06 -2.06 17.68
N GLY A 196 -3.30 -3.35 17.56
CA GLY A 196 -2.65 -4.34 18.40
C GLY A 196 -3.09 -5.75 18.03
N TYR A 197 -2.82 -6.68 18.93
CA TYR A 197 -3.36 -8.03 18.84
C TYR A 197 -3.71 -8.56 20.22
N TYR A 198 -4.73 -9.40 20.26
CA TYR A 198 -5.14 -10.16 21.43
C TYR A 198 -4.70 -11.62 21.26
N ASP A 199 -4.11 -12.20 22.30
CA ASP A 199 -3.71 -13.60 22.36
C ASP A 199 -4.68 -14.36 23.28
N ASN A 200 -5.55 -15.17 22.69
CA ASN A 200 -6.54 -15.96 23.41
C ASN A 200 -5.92 -17.10 24.22
N SER A 201 -4.67 -17.49 23.95
CA SER A 201 -3.98 -18.54 24.71
C SER A 201 -3.48 -18.05 26.06
N THR A 202 -3.08 -16.78 26.16
CA THR A 202 -2.62 -16.16 27.40
C THR A 202 -3.68 -15.27 28.05
N GLY A 203 -4.63 -14.75 27.26
CA GLY A 203 -5.59 -13.75 27.69
C GLY A 203 -5.04 -12.33 27.69
N ASP A 204 -3.88 -12.10 27.04
CA ASP A 204 -3.20 -10.81 27.04
C ASP A 204 -3.46 -10.02 25.75
N VAL A 205 -3.33 -8.70 25.87
CA VAL A 205 -3.30 -7.78 24.74
C VAL A 205 -1.89 -7.22 24.57
N THR A 206 -1.42 -7.16 23.33
CA THR A 206 -0.22 -6.39 22.96
C THR A 206 -0.63 -5.28 22.04
N PHE A 207 -0.41 -4.04 22.48
CA PHE A 207 -0.58 -2.87 21.64
C PHE A 207 0.62 -2.70 20.70
N ASP A 208 0.32 -2.35 19.46
CA ASP A 208 1.33 -1.79 18.57
C ASP A 208 1.46 -0.29 18.86
N THR A 209 2.42 0.37 18.23
CA THR A 209 2.54 1.82 18.26
C THR A 209 1.29 2.50 17.69
N PHE A 210 0.74 3.48 18.41
CA PHE A 210 -0.32 4.33 17.89
C PHE A 210 0.25 5.59 17.22
N TYR A 211 -0.51 6.09 16.27
CA TYR A 211 -0.20 7.34 15.58
C TYR A 211 -1.36 8.30 15.76
N LYS A 212 -1.08 9.48 16.32
CA LYS A 212 -1.99 10.62 16.24
C LYS A 212 -1.86 11.23 14.85
N LEU A 213 -2.97 11.29 14.14
CA LEU A 213 -3.05 11.77 12.77
C LEU A 213 -3.82 13.09 12.73
N GLU A 214 -3.59 13.81 11.62
CA GLU A 214 -4.29 15.05 11.27
C GLU A 214 -5.77 14.78 10.92
N GLU A 215 -6.46 15.81 10.47
CA GLU A 215 -7.89 15.76 10.13
C GLU A 215 -8.22 14.60 9.18
N GLY A 216 -9.33 13.91 9.46
CA GLY A 216 -9.80 12.82 8.60
C GLY A 216 -11.02 12.11 9.16
N TYR A 217 -11.50 11.10 8.43
CA TYR A 217 -12.58 10.23 8.88
C TYR A 217 -12.09 9.27 9.98
N VAL A 218 -13.03 8.88 10.83
CA VAL A 218 -12.88 7.94 11.94
C VAL A 218 -13.93 6.82 11.81
N ASP A 219 -13.68 5.72 12.51
CA ASP A 219 -14.67 4.69 12.74
C ASP A 219 -15.91 5.27 13.42
N ASP A 220 -17.08 4.98 12.86
CA ASP A 220 -18.36 5.34 13.48
C ASP A 220 -18.56 4.51 14.74
N GLN A 221 -18.53 5.17 15.89
CA GLN A 221 -18.66 4.53 17.19
C GLN A 221 -20.02 3.83 17.36
N ASP A 222 -21.08 4.34 16.73
CA ASP A 222 -22.43 3.76 16.85
C ASP A 222 -22.54 2.40 16.14
N SER A 223 -21.73 2.20 15.10
CA SER A 223 -21.57 0.91 14.40
C SER A 223 -20.88 -0.16 15.26
N PHE A 224 -20.28 0.22 16.40
CA PHE A 224 -19.62 -0.67 17.35
C PHE A 224 -20.35 -0.71 18.71
N SER A 225 -21.61 -1.14 18.66
CA SER A 225 -22.49 -1.25 19.83
C SER A 225 -22.75 -2.71 20.21
N GLY A 226 -21.74 -3.36 20.80
CA GLY A 226 -21.84 -4.71 21.37
C GLY A 226 -20.62 -5.58 21.08
N GLY A 227 -20.42 -6.59 21.91
CA GLY A 227 -19.31 -7.54 21.79
C GLY A 227 -18.62 -7.81 23.12
N ASP A 228 -17.73 -8.81 23.13
CA ASP A 228 -17.07 -9.28 24.34
C ASP A 228 -15.86 -8.42 24.75
N TYR A 229 -15.37 -7.58 23.83
CA TYR A 229 -14.18 -6.74 23.98
C TYR A 229 -14.50 -5.26 23.70
N ALA A 230 -13.71 -4.36 24.29
CA ALA A 230 -13.85 -2.93 24.07
C ALA A 230 -12.51 -2.18 24.00
N ILE A 231 -12.51 -1.08 23.25
CA ILE A 231 -11.48 -0.04 23.31
C ILE A 231 -12.12 1.19 23.96
N GLU A 232 -11.49 1.68 25.03
CA GLU A 232 -11.95 2.86 25.77
C GLU A 232 -10.85 3.91 25.82
N ILE A 233 -11.21 5.17 25.54
CA ILE A 233 -10.32 6.33 25.62
C ILE A 233 -10.79 7.18 26.80
N PHE A 234 -9.87 7.52 27.70
CA PHE A 234 -10.18 8.31 28.90
C PHE A 234 -9.52 9.69 28.86
N ASP A 235 -10.14 10.65 29.53
CA ASP A 235 -9.56 11.96 29.81
C ASP A 235 -8.66 11.94 31.06
N ASN A 236 -8.03 13.08 31.37
CA ASN A 236 -7.16 13.23 32.55
C ASN A 236 -7.90 13.11 33.91
N LEU A 237 -9.23 13.14 33.93
CA LEU A 237 -10.07 12.98 35.11
C LEU A 237 -10.60 11.55 35.26
N GLY A 238 -10.31 10.67 34.29
CA GLY A 238 -10.81 9.29 34.23
C GLY A 238 -12.22 9.16 33.67
N ALA A 239 -12.77 10.19 33.02
CA ALA A 239 -14.03 10.10 32.31
C ALA A 239 -13.83 9.50 30.91
N PRO A 240 -14.71 8.60 30.44
CA PRO A 240 -14.61 8.05 29.10
C PRO A 240 -14.96 9.13 28.05
N LEU A 241 -14.07 9.29 27.07
CA LEU A 241 -14.23 10.14 25.89
C LEU A 241 -14.81 9.35 24.71
N THR A 242 -14.36 8.11 24.56
CA THR A 242 -14.78 7.20 23.49
C THR A 242 -14.85 5.78 24.05
N ASN A 243 -15.85 5.02 23.63
CA ASN A 243 -15.99 3.61 23.94
C ASN A 243 -16.58 2.91 22.72
N ILE A 244 -15.86 1.92 22.20
CA ILE A 244 -16.37 1.02 21.15
C ILE A 244 -16.29 -0.42 21.66
N SER A 245 -17.33 -1.22 21.37
CA SER A 245 -17.35 -2.65 21.68
C SER A 245 -17.37 -3.48 20.41
N PHE A 246 -16.67 -4.60 20.40
CA PHE A 246 -16.50 -5.44 19.23
C PHE A 246 -16.24 -6.91 19.60
N ASN A 247 -16.42 -7.78 18.62
CA ASN A 247 -16.07 -9.19 18.70
C ASN A 247 -14.77 -9.47 17.95
N LEU A 248 -14.04 -10.47 18.44
CA LEU A 248 -12.82 -10.96 17.81
C LEU A 248 -13.09 -12.28 17.08
N SER A 249 -12.51 -12.42 15.89
CA SER A 249 -12.50 -13.68 15.14
C SER A 249 -11.14 -14.36 15.23
N PHE A 250 -11.13 -15.70 15.29
CA PHE A 250 -9.96 -16.54 15.53
C PHE A 250 -9.68 -17.52 14.38
N TYR A 251 -9.97 -17.10 13.15
CA TYR A 251 -9.68 -17.88 11.95
C TYR A 251 -9.03 -17.02 10.85
N LEU A 252 -8.28 -17.70 9.98
CA LEU A 252 -7.83 -17.23 8.66
C LEU A 252 -8.54 -18.04 7.59
N VAL A 253 -8.88 -17.41 6.47
CA VAL A 253 -9.48 -18.03 5.29
C VAL A 253 -8.55 -17.79 4.12
N TYR A 254 -8.34 -18.82 3.30
CA TYR A 254 -7.48 -18.78 2.12
C TYR A 254 -8.32 -19.04 0.87
N ASP A 255 -7.86 -18.54 -0.28
CA ASP A 255 -8.50 -18.75 -1.60
C ASP A 255 -8.62 -20.23 -2.02
N ASP A 256 -7.91 -21.11 -1.31
CA ASP A 256 -8.01 -22.54 -1.49
C ASP A 256 -9.11 -23.21 -0.64
N GLY A 257 -9.94 -22.40 0.02
CA GLY A 257 -11.02 -22.84 0.90
C GLY A 257 -10.59 -23.43 2.22
N ASN A 258 -9.28 -23.55 2.48
CA ASN A 258 -8.82 -23.93 3.80
C ASN A 258 -9.14 -22.83 4.81
N MET A 259 -9.61 -23.24 5.98
CA MET A 259 -9.70 -22.39 7.15
C MET A 259 -8.65 -22.83 8.16
N THR A 260 -7.97 -21.88 8.78
CA THR A 260 -7.00 -22.18 9.83
C THR A 260 -7.36 -21.47 11.13
N PRO A 261 -7.64 -22.20 12.24
CA PRO A 261 -7.81 -21.58 13.54
C PRO A 261 -6.50 -20.94 14.00
N ILE A 262 -6.60 -19.78 14.63
CA ILE A 262 -5.49 -19.00 15.19
C ILE A 262 -5.83 -18.59 16.61
N ASN A 263 -4.85 -18.53 17.51
CA ASN A 263 -5.07 -18.03 18.88
C ASN A 263 -4.81 -16.53 19.01
N VAL A 264 -4.16 -15.93 18.02
CA VAL A 264 -3.84 -14.50 18.01
C VAL A 264 -4.69 -13.81 16.96
N THR A 265 -5.19 -12.62 17.26
CA THR A 265 -6.03 -11.87 16.32
C THR A 265 -5.77 -10.37 16.40
N PRO A 266 -5.61 -9.67 15.27
CA PRO A 266 -5.41 -8.24 15.25
C PRO A 266 -6.70 -7.47 15.47
N PHE A 267 -6.55 -6.25 15.98
CA PHE A 267 -7.57 -5.21 15.92
C PHE A 267 -6.92 -3.92 15.45
N THR A 268 -7.68 -3.10 14.73
CA THR A 268 -7.28 -1.75 14.33
C THR A 268 -8.51 -0.85 14.27
N PHE A 269 -8.40 0.33 14.87
CA PHE A 269 -9.45 1.35 14.87
C PHE A 269 -8.85 2.74 14.67
N VAL A 270 -9.61 3.60 14.01
CA VAL A 270 -9.30 5.03 13.85
C VAL A 270 -10.35 5.79 14.64
N LEU A 271 -9.98 6.34 15.79
CA LEU A 271 -10.93 7.00 16.70
C LEU A 271 -10.63 8.50 16.83
N PRO A 272 -11.61 9.34 17.24
CA PRO A 272 -11.33 10.74 17.55
C PRO A 272 -10.24 10.89 18.61
N SER A 273 -9.34 11.86 18.44
CA SER A 273 -8.28 12.17 19.41
C SER A 273 -8.54 13.51 20.09
N ASP A 274 -9.16 13.47 21.28
CA ASP A 274 -9.36 14.65 22.10
C ASP A 274 -8.02 15.19 22.66
N VAL A 275 -7.93 16.50 22.86
CA VAL A 275 -6.75 17.12 23.49
C VAL A 275 -6.51 16.61 24.91
N ASN A 276 -7.58 16.24 25.62
CA ASN A 276 -7.56 15.74 26.99
C ASN A 276 -7.36 14.23 27.09
N LEU A 277 -7.20 13.50 25.97
CA LEU A 277 -6.84 12.08 25.96
C LEU A 277 -5.66 11.87 26.91
N SER A 278 -5.83 10.94 27.86
CA SER A 278 -4.84 10.60 28.87
C SER A 278 -4.42 9.13 28.80
N ARG A 279 -5.33 8.25 28.41
CA ARG A 279 -5.12 6.80 28.41
C ARG A 279 -6.07 6.10 27.45
N ILE A 280 -5.57 5.02 26.85
CA ILE A 280 -6.35 4.10 26.02
C ILE A 280 -6.29 2.72 26.67
N THR A 281 -7.42 2.04 26.79
CA THR A 281 -7.49 0.70 27.37
C THR A 281 -8.13 -0.29 26.40
N PHE A 282 -7.73 -1.55 26.53
CA PHE A 282 -8.41 -2.69 25.94
C PHE A 282 -8.98 -3.51 27.10
N SER A 283 -10.29 -3.71 27.08
CA SER A 283 -11.05 -4.39 28.12
C SER A 283 -11.87 -5.54 27.53
N ASN A 284 -12.24 -6.49 28.38
CA ASN A 284 -13.33 -7.41 28.11
C ASN A 284 -14.53 -7.05 28.99
N SER A 285 -15.62 -7.84 28.90
CA SER A 285 -16.85 -7.60 29.66
C SER A 285 -16.69 -7.45 31.20
N THR A 286 -15.56 -7.87 31.79
CA THR A 286 -15.35 -7.83 33.24
C THR A 286 -14.13 -7.03 33.70
N ASP A 287 -13.08 -6.94 32.89
CA ASP A 287 -11.76 -6.46 33.31
C ASP A 287 -11.02 -5.65 32.24
N THR A 288 -10.19 -4.71 32.67
CA THR A 288 -9.17 -4.09 31.81
C THR A 288 -8.01 -5.07 31.62
N ILE A 289 -7.75 -5.46 30.37
CA ILE A 289 -6.69 -6.43 30.02
C ILE A 289 -5.37 -5.71 29.79
N GLY A 290 -5.40 -4.52 29.18
CA GLY A 290 -4.20 -3.72 28.97
C GLY A 290 -4.50 -2.23 28.80
N GLU A 291 -3.49 -1.41 29.03
CA GLU A 291 -3.57 0.04 28.88
C GLU A 291 -2.30 0.65 28.31
N VAL A 292 -2.45 1.77 27.60
CA VAL A 292 -1.36 2.66 27.18
C VAL A 292 -1.65 4.05 27.71
N ASN A 293 -0.72 4.59 28.49
CA ASN A 293 -0.80 5.92 29.09
C ASN A 293 -0.12 6.94 28.18
N LYS A 294 -0.74 8.11 28.00
CA LYS A 294 -0.14 9.22 27.26
C LYS A 294 0.91 9.89 28.14
N THR A 295 2.11 10.06 27.61
CA THR A 295 3.17 10.79 28.30
C THR A 295 3.07 12.31 28.04
N PRO A 296 3.61 13.16 28.93
CA PRO A 296 3.38 14.60 28.87
C PRO A 296 3.96 15.30 27.64
N ASN A 297 5.07 14.83 27.09
CA ASN A 297 5.80 15.50 26.03
C ASN A 297 5.64 14.77 24.70
N THR A 298 5.50 15.53 23.62
CA THR A 298 5.50 14.98 22.26
C THR A 298 6.94 14.93 21.73
N PRO A 299 7.33 13.86 21.02
CA PRO A 299 8.66 13.78 20.41
C PRO A 299 8.98 14.98 19.51
N THR A 300 10.21 15.48 19.60
CA THR A 300 10.72 16.44 18.61
C THR A 300 11.08 15.70 17.33
N LEU A 301 10.99 16.37 16.19
CA LEU A 301 11.36 15.80 14.91
C LEU A 301 11.85 16.88 13.96
N GLN A 302 13.00 16.65 13.32
CA GLN A 302 13.53 17.52 12.28
C GLN A 302 14.27 16.69 11.22
N ILE A 303 13.86 16.82 9.96
CA ILE A 303 14.60 16.27 8.82
C ILE A 303 15.88 17.09 8.63
N THR A 304 17.02 16.39 8.56
CA THR A 304 18.37 16.99 8.45
C THR A 304 18.99 16.86 7.06
N SER A 305 18.52 15.91 6.24
CA SER A 305 18.96 15.79 4.85
C SER A 305 18.52 17.00 4.02
N ASN A 306 19.45 17.62 3.30
CA ASN A 306 19.16 18.72 2.39
C ASN A 306 18.70 18.20 1.02
N LEU A 307 17.40 18.00 0.87
CA LEU A 307 16.79 17.56 -0.39
C LEU A 307 16.33 18.73 -1.26
N SER A 308 16.22 19.94 -0.71
CA SER A 308 15.57 21.06 -1.39
C SER A 308 16.26 21.39 -2.73
N GLY A 309 15.51 21.32 -3.82
CA GLY A 309 15.97 21.59 -5.19
C GLY A 309 16.92 20.55 -5.78
N GLN A 310 17.13 19.41 -5.11
CA GLN A 310 17.91 18.30 -5.68
C GLN A 310 17.13 17.63 -6.80
N ILE A 311 17.86 17.07 -7.77
CA ILE A 311 17.32 16.30 -8.88
C ILE A 311 18.00 14.93 -8.84
N TYR A 312 17.20 13.86 -8.80
CA TYR A 312 17.66 12.49 -8.83
C TYR A 312 17.28 11.86 -10.17
N THR A 313 18.23 11.18 -10.81
CA THR A 313 18.08 10.46 -12.10
C THR A 313 18.28 8.95 -11.96
N GLY A 314 18.27 8.44 -10.72
CA GLY A 314 18.47 7.01 -10.41
C GLY A 314 19.48 6.76 -9.30
N GLU A 315 20.08 7.82 -8.76
CA GLU A 315 20.95 7.73 -7.59
C GLU A 315 20.18 7.37 -6.32
N THR A 316 20.93 6.97 -5.31
CA THR A 316 20.38 6.70 -3.99
C THR A 316 20.07 8.00 -3.23
N ILE A 317 18.87 8.08 -2.66
CA ILE A 317 18.44 9.15 -1.76
C ILE A 317 18.73 8.73 -0.32
N ASN A 318 19.47 9.57 0.41
CA ASN A 318 19.73 9.39 1.84
C ASN A 318 18.88 10.35 2.67
N LEU A 319 17.75 9.87 3.18
CA LEU A 319 16.88 10.61 4.09
C LEU A 319 17.40 10.46 5.52
N THR A 320 17.63 11.57 6.22
CA THR A 320 18.10 11.55 7.62
C THR A 320 17.31 12.56 8.45
N TRP A 321 17.10 12.23 9.73
CA TRP A 321 16.41 13.10 10.67
C TRP A 321 16.99 12.96 12.08
N ILE A 322 16.65 13.93 12.92
CA ILE A 322 16.87 13.88 14.37
C ILE A 322 15.52 13.93 15.08
N SER A 323 15.44 13.22 16.20
CA SER A 323 14.25 13.19 17.03
C SER A 323 14.65 12.91 18.47
N THR A 324 13.98 13.56 19.42
CA THR A 324 14.23 13.39 20.86
C THR A 324 12.91 13.41 21.60
N ASP A 325 12.78 12.51 22.56
CA ASP A 325 11.67 12.51 23.50
C ASP A 325 12.14 12.99 24.88
N ALA A 326 11.40 13.91 25.51
CA ALA A 326 11.78 14.51 26.80
C ALA A 326 11.45 13.61 28.00
N ASP A 327 10.51 12.69 27.84
CA ASP A 327 10.13 11.68 28.83
C ASP A 327 11.01 10.42 28.71
N SER A 328 11.85 10.36 27.68
CA SER A 328 12.72 9.23 27.33
C SER A 328 11.96 7.99 26.86
N ASP A 329 10.76 8.18 26.30
CA ASP A 329 10.00 7.12 25.66
C ASP A 329 10.66 6.68 24.34
N PRO A 330 10.60 5.38 23.98
CA PRO A 330 11.04 4.92 22.67
C PRO A 330 10.26 5.60 21.55
N THR A 331 10.95 6.30 20.65
CA THR A 331 10.34 6.92 19.48
C THR A 331 10.42 5.99 18.27
N VAL A 332 9.32 5.85 17.54
CA VAL A 332 9.29 5.16 16.24
C VAL A 332 8.72 6.07 15.16
N TYR A 333 8.99 5.72 13.90
CA TYR A 333 8.74 6.57 12.75
C TYR A 333 7.84 5.91 11.71
N ALA A 334 6.97 6.70 11.09
CA ALA A 334 6.39 6.37 9.79
C ALA A 334 6.97 7.34 8.74
N ILE A 335 7.42 6.79 7.61
CA ILE A 335 8.04 7.53 6.51
C ILE A 335 7.11 7.47 5.31
N LEU A 336 6.72 8.64 4.81
CA LEU A 336 5.78 8.81 3.72
C LEU A 336 6.46 9.58 2.58
N PHE A 337 6.04 9.30 1.35
CA PHE A 337 6.48 9.96 0.13
C PHE A 337 5.30 10.55 -0.62
N SER A 338 5.48 11.73 -1.19
CA SER A 338 4.53 12.41 -2.05
C SER A 338 5.21 12.77 -3.36
N ASP A 339 4.52 12.50 -4.47
CA ASP A 339 4.92 12.86 -5.84
C ASP A 339 4.23 14.15 -6.33
N ASP A 340 3.38 14.77 -5.49
CA ASP A 340 2.49 15.89 -5.84
C ASP A 340 2.59 17.07 -4.84
N ASN A 341 3.80 17.36 -4.34
CA ASN A 341 4.09 18.48 -3.44
C ASN A 341 3.39 18.41 -2.07
N GLY A 342 3.02 17.22 -1.64
CA GLY A 342 2.36 16.93 -0.36
C GLY A 342 0.84 17.00 -0.43
N GLY A 343 0.25 16.89 -1.61
CA GLY A 343 -1.19 16.77 -1.80
C GLY A 343 -1.69 15.39 -1.35
N ASN A 344 -1.00 14.34 -1.78
CA ASN A 344 -1.21 12.95 -1.41
C ASN A 344 0.11 12.33 -0.96
N TYR A 345 0.01 11.34 -0.07
CA TYR A 345 1.18 10.60 0.41
C TYR A 345 0.97 9.11 0.23
N THR A 346 2.06 8.39 0.02
CA THR A 346 2.16 6.94 0.13
C THR A 346 3.11 6.60 1.26
N THR A 347 2.72 5.67 2.12
CA THR A 347 3.57 5.19 3.21
C THR A 347 4.64 4.24 2.68
N LEU A 348 5.92 4.57 2.92
CA LEU A 348 7.09 3.75 2.57
C LEU A 348 7.44 2.76 3.68
N GLU A 349 7.38 3.21 4.94
CA GLU A 349 7.76 2.43 6.11
C GLU A 349 6.93 2.87 7.33
N ILE A 350 6.61 1.94 8.22
CA ILE A 350 5.91 2.19 9.50
C ILE A 350 6.57 1.42 10.62
N ASP A 351 6.42 1.91 11.85
CA ASP A 351 7.03 1.32 13.04
C ASP A 351 8.56 1.20 12.90
N TYR A 352 9.18 2.13 12.14
CA TYR A 352 10.62 2.20 11.91
C TYR A 352 11.36 2.76 13.12
N ASN A 353 12.49 2.17 13.50
CA ASN A 353 13.22 2.52 14.70
C ASN A 353 14.61 3.15 14.45
N GLU A 354 14.98 3.36 13.19
CA GLU A 354 16.22 4.05 12.82
C GLU A 354 15.94 5.50 12.44
N THR A 355 16.98 6.34 12.43
CA THR A 355 16.87 7.78 12.11
C THR A 355 17.40 8.14 10.71
N SER A 356 17.57 7.14 9.85
CA SER A 356 18.01 7.30 8.47
C SER A 356 17.42 6.22 7.59
N LEU A 357 17.01 6.58 6.37
CA LEU A 357 16.51 5.64 5.37
C LEU A 357 17.21 5.90 4.03
N THR A 358 17.70 4.82 3.43
CA THR A 358 18.37 4.84 2.13
C THR A 358 17.42 4.24 1.09
N LEU A 359 17.09 5.04 0.07
CA LEU A 359 16.12 4.69 -0.98
C LEU A 359 16.79 4.75 -2.34
N ASN A 360 16.45 3.83 -3.25
CA ASN A 360 16.81 3.98 -4.65
C ASN A 360 15.75 4.88 -5.30
N ALA A 361 16.16 5.96 -5.97
CA ALA A 361 15.24 6.85 -6.66
C ALA A 361 14.42 6.12 -7.73
N LEU A 362 14.94 5.05 -8.32
CA LEU A 362 14.23 4.22 -9.30
C LEU A 362 13.07 3.40 -8.72
N ASP A 363 13.02 3.22 -7.39
CA ASP A 363 11.94 2.51 -6.72
C ASP A 363 10.76 3.44 -6.37
N LEU A 364 10.87 4.74 -6.67
CA LEU A 364 9.87 5.76 -6.37
C LEU A 364 9.24 6.30 -7.67
N PRO A 365 7.98 6.75 -7.63
CA PRO A 365 7.38 7.49 -8.74
C PRO A 365 8.21 8.71 -9.15
N TYR A 366 8.32 8.94 -10.46
CA TYR A 366 8.89 10.17 -11.00
C TYR A 366 8.01 11.37 -10.64
N CYS A 367 8.63 12.50 -10.28
CA CYS A 367 7.96 13.72 -9.87
C CYS A 367 8.85 14.96 -9.95
N ASN A 368 8.24 16.11 -10.18
CA ASN A 368 8.93 17.40 -10.18
C ASN A 368 8.96 18.06 -8.80
N GLU A 369 7.94 17.83 -7.98
CA GLU A 369 7.79 18.40 -6.64
C GLU A 369 7.57 17.30 -5.61
N CYS A 370 8.52 16.38 -5.52
CA CYS A 370 8.49 15.29 -4.56
C CYS A 370 8.72 15.81 -3.13
N LYS A 371 8.15 15.13 -2.13
CA LYS A 371 8.40 15.37 -0.71
C LYS A 371 8.45 14.08 0.10
N PHE A 372 9.24 14.09 1.16
CA PHE A 372 9.08 13.15 2.26
C PHE A 372 8.33 13.80 3.42
N LYS A 373 7.49 13.04 4.10
CA LYS A 373 6.90 13.37 5.41
C LYS A 373 7.26 12.26 6.39
N ILE A 374 7.70 12.64 7.58
CA ILE A 374 8.00 11.70 8.66
C ILE A 374 7.05 12.02 9.82
N LEU A 375 6.44 10.98 10.39
CA LEU A 375 5.72 11.04 11.67
C LEU A 375 6.62 10.38 12.72
N ALA A 376 6.87 11.05 13.84
CA ALA A 376 7.55 10.51 15.01
C ALA A 376 6.56 10.37 16.15
N THR A 377 6.47 9.19 16.76
CA THR A 377 5.52 8.89 17.83
C THR A 377 6.18 8.18 19.00
N ASP A 378 5.73 8.50 20.21
CA ASP A 378 6.09 7.84 21.48
C ASP A 378 5.10 6.71 21.85
N GLY A 379 4.12 6.45 20.99
CA GLY A 379 3.04 5.50 21.23
C GLY A 379 1.67 6.13 21.38
N ILE A 380 1.56 7.45 21.65
CA ILE A 380 0.30 8.21 21.58
C ILE A 380 0.51 9.60 20.97
N ASN A 381 1.50 10.35 21.47
CA ASN A 381 1.80 11.67 20.93
C ASN A 381 2.55 11.50 19.61
N THR A 382 2.21 12.31 18.62
CA THR A 382 2.86 12.26 17.31
C THR A 382 3.19 13.66 16.83
N ASN A 383 4.41 13.83 16.33
CA ASN A 383 4.85 15.04 15.65
C ASN A 383 5.20 14.71 14.21
N THR A 384 5.12 15.70 13.33
CA THR A 384 5.37 15.51 11.89
C THR A 384 6.39 16.51 11.37
N SER A 385 7.17 16.09 10.38
CA SER A 385 8.11 16.95 9.66
C SER A 385 8.09 16.59 8.18
N ALA A 386 8.11 17.59 7.31
CA ALA A 386 8.20 17.41 5.86
C ALA A 386 9.53 17.96 5.32
N SER A 387 10.05 17.36 4.26
CA SER A 387 11.24 17.86 3.58
C SER A 387 10.93 19.08 2.71
N GLY A 388 11.97 19.77 2.25
CA GLY A 388 11.86 20.62 1.06
C GLY A 388 11.51 19.80 -0.19
N THR A 389 11.08 20.48 -1.26
CA THR A 389 10.76 19.81 -2.53
C THR A 389 12.03 19.40 -3.28
N PHE A 390 11.97 18.26 -3.95
CA PHE A 390 13.02 17.76 -4.84
C PHE A 390 12.38 17.11 -6.07
N SER A 391 13.18 16.71 -7.05
CA SER A 391 12.67 16.05 -8.25
C SER A 391 13.29 14.67 -8.42
N ILE A 392 12.49 13.72 -8.88
CA ILE A 392 12.94 12.43 -9.40
C ILE A 392 12.52 12.39 -10.86
N ILE A 393 13.49 12.34 -11.76
CA ILE A 393 13.26 12.27 -13.20
C ILE A 393 13.85 10.97 -13.73
N PRO A 394 13.29 10.39 -14.81
CA PRO A 394 13.93 9.27 -15.48
C PRO A 394 15.32 9.66 -15.98
N GLU A 395 16.27 8.71 -15.92
CA GLU A 395 17.46 8.80 -16.77
C GLU A 395 17.04 8.51 -18.21
N VAL A 396 17.18 9.52 -19.08
CA VAL A 396 16.75 9.43 -20.48
C VAL A 396 17.96 9.43 -21.40
N ILE A 397 19.05 10.10 -21.04
CA ILE A 397 20.27 10.17 -21.86
C ILE A 397 21.31 9.18 -21.34
N GLN A 398 21.64 8.17 -22.15
CA GLN A 398 22.74 7.25 -21.90
C GLN A 398 23.88 7.39 -22.90
N ASN A 399 25.07 6.91 -22.52
CA ASN A 399 26.26 6.84 -23.37
C ASN A 399 26.64 8.17 -24.05
N PHE A 400 26.38 9.32 -23.40
CA PHE A 400 26.75 10.61 -23.97
C PHE A 400 28.28 10.75 -24.05
N SER A 401 28.83 10.67 -25.26
CA SER A 401 30.26 10.60 -25.48
C SER A 401 30.70 11.30 -26.79
N MET A 402 31.99 11.60 -26.89
CA MET A 402 32.60 12.05 -28.14
C MET A 402 33.29 10.85 -28.80
N LEU A 403 32.74 10.41 -29.93
CA LEU A 403 33.25 9.28 -30.71
C LEU A 403 34.58 9.59 -31.40
N ASN A 404 34.71 10.81 -31.93
CA ASN A 404 35.90 11.22 -32.66
C ASN A 404 36.07 12.74 -32.65
N SER A 405 37.32 13.19 -32.68
CA SER A 405 37.69 14.58 -32.91
C SER A 405 38.85 14.65 -33.90
N SER A 406 38.71 15.44 -34.97
CA SER A 406 39.80 15.63 -35.94
C SER A 406 39.76 17.04 -36.54
N ASN A 407 40.84 17.82 -36.31
CA ASN A 407 41.04 19.22 -36.72
C ASN A 407 39.96 20.21 -36.26
N LYS A 408 38.76 20.05 -36.80
CA LYS A 408 37.59 20.91 -36.60
C LYS A 408 36.32 20.11 -36.34
N ILE A 409 36.33 18.82 -36.60
CA ILE A 409 35.13 17.99 -36.52
C ILE A 409 35.10 17.35 -35.15
N GLY A 410 33.97 17.49 -34.45
CA GLY A 410 33.60 16.64 -33.32
C GLY A 410 32.40 15.78 -33.70
N ILE A 411 32.47 14.48 -33.42
CA ILE A 411 31.37 13.54 -33.57
C ILE A 411 30.93 13.09 -32.18
N PHE A 412 29.65 13.28 -31.88
CA PHE A 412 29.05 12.95 -30.60
C PHE A 412 28.01 11.86 -30.77
N GLU A 413 27.87 11.01 -29.76
CA GLU A 413 26.79 10.05 -29.67
C GLU A 413 26.08 10.14 -28.32
N PHE A 414 24.81 9.76 -28.30
CA PHE A 414 24.06 9.41 -27.10
C PHE A 414 22.86 8.56 -27.47
N ILE A 415 22.33 7.85 -26.47
CA ILE A 415 21.10 7.08 -26.55
C ILE A 415 20.03 7.84 -25.78
N ILE A 416 18.85 7.96 -26.37
CA ILE A 416 17.63 8.39 -25.68
C ILE A 416 16.83 7.13 -25.36
N LEU A 417 16.69 6.83 -24.07
CA LEU A 417 15.90 5.69 -23.60
C LEU A 417 14.41 5.97 -23.68
N ASP A 418 13.63 4.93 -23.98
CA ASP A 418 12.19 4.95 -23.71
C ASP A 418 11.96 4.99 -22.19
N SER A 419 11.43 6.10 -21.70
CA SER A 419 11.15 6.29 -20.26
C SER A 419 9.74 5.83 -19.87
N TYR A 420 8.99 5.20 -20.78
CA TYR A 420 7.59 4.78 -20.62
C TYR A 420 6.65 5.94 -20.24
N LEU A 421 7.10 7.18 -20.38
CA LEU A 421 6.30 8.38 -20.21
C LEU A 421 5.63 8.73 -21.54
N THR A 422 4.30 8.82 -21.51
CA THR A 422 3.53 9.29 -22.68
C THR A 422 3.70 10.80 -22.87
N PRO A 423 3.78 11.32 -24.11
CA PRO A 423 3.77 10.64 -25.40
C PRO A 423 5.18 10.33 -25.95
N SER A 424 5.25 9.43 -26.94
CA SER A 424 6.41 9.05 -27.78
C SER A 424 6.95 10.22 -28.61
N TYR A 425 7.35 11.30 -27.94
CA TYR A 425 7.92 12.50 -28.53
C TYR A 425 9.11 12.92 -27.69
N PHE A 426 10.30 12.85 -28.29
CA PHE A 426 11.58 13.13 -27.63
C PHE A 426 12.25 14.35 -28.28
N PRO A 427 11.75 15.57 -28.03
CA PRO A 427 12.47 16.77 -28.43
C PRO A 427 13.79 16.79 -27.65
N PHE A 428 14.87 16.97 -28.38
CA PHE A 428 16.18 17.14 -27.77
C PHE A 428 16.87 18.38 -28.32
N ASN A 429 17.57 19.05 -27.42
CA ASN A 429 18.44 20.17 -27.71
C ASN A 429 19.88 19.74 -27.49
N PHE A 430 20.76 20.15 -28.38
CA PHE A 430 22.17 19.87 -28.33
C PHE A 430 22.95 21.18 -28.44
N ASN A 431 23.68 21.56 -27.41
CA ASN A 431 24.51 22.75 -27.40
C ASN A 431 25.97 22.34 -27.59
N PHE A 432 26.62 22.90 -28.60
CA PHE A 432 28.01 22.56 -28.94
C PHE A 432 29.05 23.30 -28.08
N GLY A 433 28.64 24.24 -27.24
CA GLY A 433 29.54 25.04 -26.39
C GLY A 433 30.27 26.16 -27.13
N ASP A 434 30.03 26.36 -28.43
CA ASP A 434 30.70 27.34 -29.30
C ASP A 434 29.74 28.40 -29.88
N THR A 435 28.66 28.71 -29.15
CA THR A 435 27.50 29.55 -29.53
C THR A 435 26.51 28.92 -30.52
N ASN A 436 26.83 27.77 -31.10
CA ASN A 436 25.88 27.00 -31.91
C ASN A 436 25.10 26.00 -31.06
N GLY A 437 23.90 25.65 -31.55
CA GLY A 437 23.10 24.57 -31.01
C GLY A 437 22.19 23.98 -32.07
N PHE A 438 21.68 22.79 -31.76
CA PHE A 438 20.74 22.04 -32.58
C PHE A 438 19.51 21.72 -31.75
N THR A 439 18.33 21.93 -32.31
CA THR A 439 17.07 21.50 -31.70
C THR A 439 16.42 20.52 -32.66
N ASN A 440 16.21 19.29 -32.20
CA ASN A 440 15.45 18.32 -32.96
C ASN A 440 13.95 18.64 -32.87
N SER A 441 13.31 18.83 -34.01
CA SER A 441 11.86 19.03 -34.13
C SER A 441 11.13 17.82 -34.72
N LEU A 442 11.82 16.70 -34.95
CA LEU A 442 11.23 15.49 -35.51
C LEU A 442 10.51 14.69 -34.43
N THR A 443 9.40 14.06 -34.82
CA THR A 443 8.64 13.11 -34.00
C THR A 443 9.04 11.69 -34.40
N TYR A 444 9.29 10.83 -33.40
CA TYR A 444 9.62 9.43 -33.60
C TYR A 444 8.59 8.58 -32.85
N GLU A 445 7.83 7.77 -33.56
CA GLU A 445 7.00 6.74 -32.93
C GLU A 445 7.90 5.55 -32.60
N LEU A 446 8.18 5.35 -31.32
CA LEU A 446 8.94 4.20 -30.80
C LEU A 446 7.94 3.19 -30.23
N ASN A 447 8.16 1.90 -30.48
CA ASN A 447 7.45 0.84 -29.74
C ASN A 447 7.98 0.77 -28.30
N ASP A 448 7.21 0.14 -27.40
CA ASP A 448 7.61 -0.05 -26.01
C ASP A 448 9.03 -0.65 -25.92
N SER A 449 9.93 0.02 -25.20
CA SER A 449 11.34 -0.38 -25.01
C SER A 449 12.24 -0.23 -26.25
N GLU A 450 11.86 0.57 -27.25
CA GLU A 450 12.78 0.99 -28.31
C GLU A 450 13.54 2.27 -27.93
N ASP A 451 14.86 2.24 -28.05
CA ASP A 451 15.72 3.39 -27.79
C ASP A 451 16.06 4.16 -29.08
N LEU A 452 16.22 5.48 -28.98
CA LEU A 452 16.70 6.31 -30.09
C LEU A 452 18.22 6.54 -29.97
N PHE A 453 18.95 6.03 -30.96
CA PHE A 453 20.39 6.31 -31.08
C PHE A 453 20.63 7.59 -31.89
N VAL A 454 21.39 8.53 -31.31
CA VAL A 454 21.67 9.83 -31.90
C VAL A 454 23.16 9.98 -32.16
N ILE A 455 23.52 10.32 -33.40
CA ILE A 455 24.87 10.78 -33.78
C ILE A 455 24.78 12.19 -34.31
N ILE A 456 25.66 13.08 -33.84
CA ILE A 456 25.74 14.47 -34.29
C ILE A 456 27.18 14.80 -34.65
N GLU A 457 27.36 15.33 -35.86
CA GLU A 457 28.62 15.89 -36.32
C GLU A 457 28.56 17.42 -36.27
N HIS A 458 29.60 18.07 -35.76
CA HIS A 458 29.72 19.53 -35.77
C HIS A 458 31.12 20.01 -36.13
N ASN A 459 31.17 21.16 -36.82
CA ASN A 459 32.41 21.83 -37.23
C ASN A 459 32.74 23.01 -36.32
N TYR A 460 33.76 22.84 -35.48
CA TYR A 460 34.32 23.82 -34.57
C TYR A 460 35.37 24.72 -35.22
N THR A 461 35.68 25.82 -34.54
CA THR A 461 36.96 26.49 -34.72
C THR A 461 38.11 25.60 -34.21
N PRO A 462 39.21 25.48 -34.97
CA PRO A 462 40.30 24.56 -34.63
C PRO A 462 41.01 24.97 -33.34
N GLY A 463 41.30 23.98 -32.49
CA GLY A 463 41.89 24.16 -31.18
C GLY A 463 40.90 24.74 -30.15
N GLY A 464 40.54 23.96 -29.16
CA GLY A 464 39.70 24.43 -28.05
C GLY A 464 39.09 23.30 -27.22
N THR A 465 38.57 23.68 -26.07
CA THR A 465 37.81 22.81 -25.17
C THR A 465 36.43 23.41 -24.99
N TYR A 466 35.38 22.61 -25.23
CA TYR A 466 33.99 23.05 -25.28
C TYR A 466 33.13 22.22 -24.35
N ASN A 467 32.20 22.85 -23.61
CA ASN A 467 31.22 22.16 -22.78
C ASN A 467 29.99 21.84 -23.64
N VAL A 468 29.97 20.63 -24.19
CA VAL A 468 28.90 20.14 -25.06
C VAL A 468 27.79 19.57 -24.19
N THR A 469 26.55 19.95 -24.45
CA THR A 469 25.41 19.57 -23.62
C THR A 469 24.29 18.96 -24.47
N ALA A 470 23.86 17.75 -24.10
CA ALA A 470 22.64 17.14 -24.60
C ALA A 470 21.52 17.36 -23.58
N ASN A 471 20.35 17.79 -24.05
CA ASN A 471 19.15 17.99 -23.25
C ASN A 471 18.01 17.26 -23.93
N VAL A 472 17.35 16.35 -23.21
CA VAL A 472 16.14 15.66 -23.68
C VAL A 472 15.01 15.96 -22.71
N THR A 473 13.86 16.35 -23.27
CA THR A 473 12.65 16.58 -22.48
C THR A 473 11.63 15.51 -22.81
N VAL A 474 11.12 14.79 -21.81
CA VAL A 474 10.07 13.76 -21.97
C VAL A 474 8.94 14.03 -20.99
N GLY A 475 7.75 14.34 -21.51
CA GLY A 475 6.63 14.80 -20.70
C GLY A 475 7.01 16.02 -19.85
N TYR A 476 7.13 15.83 -18.54
CA TYR A 476 7.49 16.86 -17.56
C TYR A 476 8.96 16.78 -17.09
N ALA A 477 9.72 15.78 -17.53
CA ALA A 477 11.10 15.55 -17.16
C ALA A 477 12.07 16.19 -18.16
N ASN A 478 13.19 16.70 -17.67
CA ASN A 478 14.25 17.31 -18.47
C ASN A 478 15.61 16.78 -18.02
N ASP A 479 16.18 15.85 -18.81
CA ASP A 479 17.49 15.27 -18.55
C ASP A 479 18.56 16.04 -19.33
N ILE A 480 19.59 16.51 -18.64
CA ILE A 480 20.68 17.29 -19.20
C ILE A 480 22.01 16.62 -18.86
N ARG A 481 22.78 16.24 -19.88
CA ARG A 481 24.13 15.71 -19.73
C ARG A 481 25.13 16.64 -20.40
N THR A 482 26.25 16.92 -19.73
CA THR A 482 27.33 17.77 -20.25
C THR A 482 28.63 16.98 -20.29
N LEU A 483 29.39 17.11 -21.38
CA LEU A 483 30.73 16.54 -21.53
C LEU A 483 31.71 17.62 -21.99
N GLU A 484 32.95 17.55 -21.51
CA GLU A 484 34.03 18.43 -21.94
C GLU A 484 34.71 17.84 -23.19
N ALA A 485 34.52 18.49 -24.34
CA ALA A 485 35.03 18.04 -25.64
C ALA A 485 36.26 18.85 -26.04
N THR A 486 37.40 18.18 -26.24
CA THR A 486 38.62 18.82 -26.75
C THR A 486 38.75 18.56 -28.25
N ILE A 487 38.79 19.64 -29.04
CA ILE A 487 38.95 19.58 -30.49
C ILE A 487 40.40 19.89 -30.84
N SER A 488 41.06 18.90 -31.46
CA SER A 488 42.48 18.90 -31.83
C SER A 488 42.85 19.94 -32.88
#